data_AF-A0A165WNS5-F1
#
_entry.id   AF-A0A165WNS5-F1
#
_cell.length_a   1.000
_cell.length_b   1.000
_cell.length_c   1.000
_cell.angle_alpha   90.00
_cell.angle_beta   90.00
_cell.angle_gamma   90.00
#
_symmetry.space_group_name_H-M   'P 1'
#
loop_
_entity.id
_entity.type
_entity.pdbx_description
1 polymer ?
#
loop_
_entity_poly.entity_id
_entity_poly.type
_entity_poly.pdbx_seq_one_letter_code
_entity_poly.pdbx_strand_id
1 'polypeptide(L)' 'MQFIKSAVVSVVAFAAVAVAAPGGDWAPSPPCKPLLQSCAVNSECCGDLCVLGLCA' A
#
# COMPACT_ATOMS: atom_id res chain seq x y z
N MET A 1 1.56 10.63 -31.80
CA MET A 1 0.47 9.79 -31.27
C MET A 1 0.94 8.51 -30.55
N GLN A 2 2.11 7.93 -30.91
CA GLN A 2 2.62 6.70 -30.27
C GLN A 2 3.19 6.91 -28.84
N PHE A 3 3.81 8.07 -28.58
CA PHE A 3 4.40 8.39 -27.27
C PHE A 3 3.38 8.57 -26.14
N ILE A 4 2.22 9.16 -26.46
CA ILE A 4 1.12 9.40 -25.52
C ILE A 4 0.56 8.06 -25.03
N LYS A 5 0.50 7.07 -25.93
CA LYS A 5 -0.02 5.73 -25.63
C LYS A 5 0.86 4.98 -24.62
N SER A 6 2.18 5.11 -24.72
CA SER A 6 3.12 4.54 -23.72
C SER A 6 3.05 5.25 -22.38
N ALA A 7 2.90 6.58 -22.37
CA ALA A 7 2.79 7.35 -21.13
C ALA A 7 1.53 6.93 -20.33
N VAL A 8 0.39 6.79 -20.99
CA VAL A 8 -0.86 6.35 -20.36
C VAL A 8 -0.73 4.95 -19.76
N VAL A 9 -0.10 4.00 -20.48
CA VAL A 9 0.12 2.64 -19.96
C VAL A 9 1.02 2.66 -18.72
N SER A 10 2.07 3.49 -18.69
CA SER A 10 2.97 3.60 -17.54
C SER A 10 2.26 4.17 -16.30
N VAL A 11 1.46 5.22 -16.46
CA VAL A 11 0.68 5.83 -15.37
C VAL A 11 -0.35 4.84 -14.82
N VAL A 12 -1.03 4.10 -15.69
CA VAL A 12 -2.01 3.07 -15.27
C VAL A 12 -1.32 1.93 -14.52
N ALA A 13 -0.14 1.49 -14.96
CA ALA A 13 0.62 0.46 -14.27
C ALA A 13 1.09 0.92 -12.87
N PHE A 14 1.61 2.14 -12.75
CA PHE A 14 1.98 2.71 -11.46
C PHE A 14 0.78 2.91 -10.54
N ALA A 15 -0.34 3.38 -11.07
CA ALA A 15 -1.58 3.52 -10.32
C ALA A 15 -2.09 2.16 -9.83
N ALA A 16 -2.05 1.13 -10.67
CA ALA A 16 -2.43 -0.24 -10.30
C ALA A 16 -1.57 -0.81 -9.16
N VAL A 17 -0.26 -0.52 -9.15
CA VAL A 17 0.64 -0.92 -8.05
C VAL A 17 0.38 -0.11 -6.78
N ALA A 18 0.09 1.19 -6.90
CA ALA A 18 -0.25 2.02 -5.76
C ALA A 18 -1.58 1.62 -5.09
N VAL A 19 -2.56 1.13 -5.85
CA VAL A 19 -3.83 0.63 -5.28
C VAL A 19 -3.74 -0.82 -4.80
N ALA A 20 -2.82 -1.62 -5.37
CA ALA A 20 -2.52 -2.96 -4.88
C ALA A 20 -1.56 -2.96 -3.67
N ALA A 21 -1.02 -1.79 -3.32
CA ALA A 21 -0.43 -1.60 -2.00
C ALA A 21 -1.52 -1.95 -0.97
N PRO A 22 -1.24 -2.83 0.00
CA PRO A 22 -2.22 -3.21 1.01
C PRO A 22 -2.47 -1.99 1.90
N GLY A 23 -3.40 -1.14 1.50
CA GLY A 23 -3.65 0.16 2.13
C GLY A 23 -4.72 1.01 1.44
N GLY A 24 -5.57 0.42 0.60
CA GLY A 24 -6.72 1.10 0.00
C GLY A 24 -8.00 0.84 0.78
N ASP A 25 -8.76 1.91 1.09
CA ASP A 25 -10.06 1.97 1.80
C ASP A 25 -11.21 1.13 1.19
N TRP A 26 -10.91 0.20 0.28
CA TRP A 26 -11.84 -0.70 -0.40
C TRP A 26 -11.51 -2.18 -0.17
N ALA A 27 -10.43 -2.49 0.56
CA ALA A 27 -10.13 -3.83 1.02
C ALA A 27 -10.89 -4.13 2.33
N PRO A 28 -11.51 -5.32 2.49
CA PRO A 28 -12.08 -5.74 3.76
C PRO A 28 -11.00 -5.59 4.83
N SER A 29 -11.23 -4.77 5.86
CA SER A 29 -10.25 -4.41 6.88
C SER A 29 -9.37 -5.62 7.22
N PRO A 30 -8.10 -5.64 6.78
CA PRO A 30 -7.25 -6.75 7.11
C PRO A 30 -7.18 -6.86 8.64
N PRO A 31 -7.04 -8.08 9.19
CA PRO A 31 -6.87 -8.27 10.63
C PRO A 31 -5.59 -7.60 11.16
N CYS A 32 -4.77 -7.04 10.27
CA CYS A 32 -3.54 -6.35 10.52
C CYS A 32 -3.57 -4.95 9.89
N LYS A 33 -2.95 -3.98 10.57
CA LYS A 33 -2.75 -2.60 10.16
C LYS A 33 -1.75 -2.51 8.99
N PRO A 34 -2.02 -1.65 8.00
CA PRO A 34 -1.16 -1.45 6.84
C PRO A 34 0.14 -0.71 7.20
N LEU A 35 1.11 -0.74 6.27
CA LEU A 35 2.36 0.01 6.37
C LEU A 35 2.09 1.50 6.57
N LEU A 36 2.93 2.19 7.35
CA LEU A 36 2.77 3.59 7.77
C LEU A 36 1.57 3.88 8.70
N GLN A 37 0.83 2.87 9.15
CA GLN A 37 -0.17 3.07 10.20
C GLN A 37 0.47 3.01 11.59
N SER A 38 -0.10 3.73 12.57
CA SER A 38 0.43 3.74 13.92
C SER A 38 0.21 2.40 14.64
N CYS A 39 1.27 1.87 15.24
CA CYS A 39 1.28 0.61 15.98
C CYS A 39 1.86 0.79 17.38
N ALA A 40 1.38 -0.04 18.31
CA ALA A 40 1.92 -0.23 19.64
C ALA A 40 2.62 -1.59 19.75
N VAL A 41 2.12 -2.62 19.07
CA VAL A 41 2.73 -3.95 19.03
C VAL A 41 2.93 -4.47 17.62
N ASN A 42 3.92 -5.35 17.49
CA ASN A 42 4.42 -5.88 16.22
C ASN A 42 3.34 -6.58 15.39
N SER A 43 2.56 -7.44 16.04
CA SER A 43 1.51 -8.27 15.42
C SER A 43 0.26 -7.50 15.04
N GLU A 44 0.22 -6.20 15.33
CA GLU A 44 -0.80 -5.33 14.74
C GLU A 44 -0.45 -5.00 13.29
N CYS A 45 0.80 -5.13 12.86
CA CYS A 45 1.23 -4.75 11.52
C CYS A 45 1.19 -5.95 10.57
N CYS A 46 0.76 -5.74 9.32
CA CYS A 46 0.78 -6.84 8.34
C CYS A 46 2.19 -7.33 7.99
N GLY A 47 3.22 -6.52 8.26
CA GLY A 47 4.63 -6.91 8.17
C GLY A 47 5.18 -7.54 9.45
N ASP A 48 4.38 -7.68 10.51
CA ASP A 48 4.84 -8.05 11.85
C ASP A 48 6.11 -7.25 12.21
N LEU A 49 6.07 -5.93 11.99
CA LEU A 49 7.17 -5.01 12.25
C LEU A 49 6.62 -3.65 12.67
N CYS A 50 6.77 -3.33 13.95
CA CYS A 50 6.45 -2.03 14.50
C CYS A 50 7.73 -1.24 14.80
N VAL A 51 8.01 -0.22 13.98
CA VAL A 51 9.24 0.58 14.08
C VAL A 51 8.85 2.03 14.34
N LEU A 52 9.39 2.62 15.42
CA LEU A 52 9.10 4.00 15.82
C LEU A 52 7.59 4.30 16.00
N GLY A 53 6.78 3.29 16.31
CA GLY A 53 5.33 3.42 16.44
C GLY A 53 4.58 3.48 15.10
N LEU A 54 5.22 3.10 14.00
CA LEU A 54 4.61 2.90 12.69
C LEU A 54 4.89 1.49 12.15
N CYS A 55 3.92 0.92 11.44
CA CYS A 55 4.06 -0.36 10.77
C CYS A 55 5.02 -0.24 9.57
N ALA A 56 5.98 -1.16 9.50
CA ALA A 56 7.02 -1.24 8.47
C ALA A 56 7.06 -2.60 7.77
#